data_AF-A0A4Y7LV20-F1
#
_entry.id   AF-A0A4Y7LV20-F1
#
_cell.length_a   1.000
_cell.length_b   1.000
_cell.length_c   1.000
_cell.angle_alpha   90.00
_cell.angle_beta   90.00
_cell.angle_gamma   90.00
#
_symmetry.space_group_name_H-M   'P 1'
#
loop_
_entity.id
_entity.type
_entity.pdbx_description
1 polymer ?
#
loop_
_entity_poly.entity_id
_entity_poly.type
_entity_poly.pdbx_seq_one_letter_code
_entity_poly.pdbx_strand_id
1 'polypeptide(L)'
;MVGLLIRRLFPRVADCLAKALKPLAGIFICVIVVFGIYANLYMLQLLDTMVLLSATCLVLLGYAFGGTAAAIMRQSWPDALTIAVETGIQNTGIAIFILRVTLEQPEADINTVVPVAVAIMTPVPLFILWVLQKCVLSRFGICVAKNAEEKICPVACIEEGQQHNSASVEKLLPNNNDMPVNWQFSSLNNVTTVQPKLRIDEIRGRRLSIFDKEHKRQQALIPRLEKIEVTFKGLNDESTTLIMNKGVSTPYNCAQHINEQLLKRSVVAEVNGEIWDMHRPIPTDCTLKLLHMKPEDPHQAAIVNKVFWRSCSFLLGAVVESSFQDEISVFLHSFPPANVRSGSFVYDVQLNLNDWVPSQNDLRQIAASFQKFVRQDYVFQRLDVDSSVALKMFEDNAFKAEQIPHIATKSSSGRSITVYRVGDHIDISRGPMVASSSLVGRCSIAAIHKLNSKLYRFQGVALPSEIHVNHFAFGILESRARKLASSNPKI
;
A
#
# COMPACT_ATOMS: atom_id res chain seq x y z
N MET A 1 -37.64 -17.07 22.52
CA MET A 1 -38.16 -17.44 23.86
C MET A 1 -39.65 -17.13 24.03
N VAL A 2 -40.12 -15.90 23.75
CA VAL A 2 -41.55 -15.53 23.87
C VAL A 2 -42.49 -16.40 23.03
N GLY A 3 -42.14 -16.71 21.77
CA GLY A 3 -42.98 -17.56 20.90
C GLY A 3 -43.15 -19.02 21.38
N LEU A 4 -42.10 -19.59 22.02
CA LEU A 4 -42.17 -20.92 22.65
C LEU A 4 -43.07 -20.91 23.89
N LEU A 5 -43.04 -19.81 24.65
CA LEU A 5 -43.89 -19.60 25.82
C LEU A 5 -45.38 -19.50 25.43
N ILE A 6 -45.69 -18.73 24.39
CA ILE A 6 -47.06 -18.58 23.85
C ILE A 6 -47.60 -19.92 23.31
N ARG A 7 -46.75 -20.70 22.64
CA ARG A 7 -47.14 -22.03 22.13
C ARG A 7 -47.41 -23.06 23.24
N ARG A 8 -46.71 -22.94 24.38
CA ARG A 8 -46.97 -23.79 25.56
C ARG A 8 -48.20 -23.37 26.36
N LEU A 9 -48.43 -22.07 26.53
CA LEU A 9 -49.50 -21.55 27.39
C LEU A 9 -50.84 -21.38 26.66
N PHE A 10 -50.83 -21.05 25.36
CA PHE A 10 -52.04 -20.73 24.58
C PHE A 10 -51.95 -21.24 23.12
N PRO A 11 -52.11 -22.56 22.89
CA PRO A 11 -51.91 -23.16 21.56
C PRO A 11 -52.88 -22.63 20.50
N ARG A 12 -54.14 -22.36 20.86
CA ARG A 12 -55.14 -21.79 19.93
C ARG A 12 -54.80 -20.37 19.48
N VAL A 13 -54.19 -19.56 20.37
CA VAL A 13 -53.76 -18.19 20.05
C VAL A 13 -52.51 -18.23 19.17
N ALA A 14 -51.59 -19.15 19.43
CA ALA A 14 -50.40 -19.36 18.61
C ALA A 14 -50.75 -19.71 17.15
N ASP A 15 -51.74 -20.59 16.93
CA ASP A 15 -52.18 -20.97 15.58
C ASP A 15 -52.86 -19.83 14.82
N CYS A 16 -53.65 -19.01 15.52
CA CYS A 16 -54.26 -17.81 14.94
C CYS A 16 -53.18 -16.77 14.57
N LEU A 17 -52.24 -16.52 15.49
CA LEU A 17 -51.14 -15.60 15.28
C LEU A 17 -50.23 -16.05 14.14
N ALA A 18 -49.94 -17.35 14.03
CA ALA A 18 -49.15 -17.92 12.94
C ALA A 18 -49.84 -17.78 11.57
N LYS A 19 -51.17 -17.89 11.52
CA LYS A 19 -51.95 -17.64 10.29
C LYS A 19 -51.96 -16.17 9.90
N ALA A 20 -52.04 -15.25 10.87
CA ALA A 20 -51.99 -13.81 10.64
C ALA A 20 -50.57 -13.30 10.31
N LEU A 21 -49.54 -13.98 10.78
CA LEU A 21 -48.14 -13.59 10.58
C LEU A 21 -47.71 -13.65 9.11
N LYS A 22 -48.20 -14.61 8.33
CA LYS A 22 -47.84 -14.77 6.91
C LYS A 22 -48.27 -13.56 6.05
N PRO A 23 -49.54 -13.12 6.05
CA PRO A 23 -49.95 -11.92 5.30
C PRO A 23 -49.32 -10.64 5.88
N LEU A 24 -49.19 -10.54 7.20
CA LEU A 24 -48.57 -9.37 7.85
C LEU A 24 -47.08 -9.22 7.47
N ALA A 25 -46.33 -10.31 7.48
CA ALA A 25 -44.93 -10.32 7.04
C ALA A 25 -44.83 -9.96 5.55
N GLY A 26 -45.76 -10.43 4.71
CA GLY A 26 -45.83 -10.03 3.31
C GLY A 26 -46.02 -8.52 3.13
N ILE A 27 -46.96 -7.92 3.87
CA ILE A 27 -47.19 -6.46 3.87
C ILE A 27 -45.93 -5.72 4.34
N PHE A 28 -45.30 -6.18 5.42
CA PHE A 28 -44.11 -5.55 5.97
C PHE A 28 -42.92 -5.61 5.00
N ILE A 29 -42.71 -6.74 4.33
CA ILE A 29 -41.70 -6.90 3.28
C ILE A 29 -42.00 -5.95 2.12
N CYS A 30 -43.25 -5.85 1.65
CA CYS A 30 -43.62 -4.92 0.60
C CYS A 30 -43.33 -3.46 0.99
N VAL A 31 -43.65 -3.05 2.22
CA VAL A 31 -43.36 -1.70 2.71
C VAL A 31 -41.86 -1.44 2.76
N ILE A 32 -41.07 -2.37 3.30
CA ILE A 32 -39.60 -2.24 3.36
C ILE A 32 -39.00 -2.12 1.96
N VAL A 33 -39.45 -2.94 1.01
CA VAL A 33 -38.94 -2.91 -0.37
C VAL A 33 -39.31 -1.60 -1.06
N VAL A 34 -40.57 -1.18 -0.98
CA VAL A 34 -41.03 0.07 -1.61
C VAL A 34 -40.35 1.29 -0.99
N PHE A 35 -40.29 1.36 0.34
CA PHE A 35 -39.59 2.44 1.04
C PHE A 35 -38.09 2.42 0.77
N GLY A 36 -37.47 1.24 0.75
CA GLY A 36 -36.05 1.06 0.44
C GLY A 36 -35.70 1.48 -0.98
N ILE A 37 -36.54 1.18 -1.97
CA ILE A 37 -36.36 1.65 -3.36
C ILE A 37 -36.52 3.17 -3.41
N TYR A 38 -37.57 3.73 -2.80
CA TYR A 38 -37.85 5.16 -2.81
C TYR A 38 -36.76 5.99 -2.14
N ALA A 39 -36.32 5.59 -0.94
CA ALA A 39 -35.29 6.29 -0.16
C ALA A 39 -33.91 6.25 -0.84
N ASN A 40 -33.67 5.30 -1.74
CA ASN A 40 -32.37 5.08 -2.39
C ASN A 40 -32.42 5.27 -3.92
N LEU A 41 -33.43 5.96 -4.46
CA LEU A 41 -33.55 6.26 -5.89
C LEU A 41 -32.29 6.90 -6.49
N TYR A 42 -31.58 7.73 -5.72
CA TYR A 42 -30.32 8.34 -6.13
C TYR A 42 -29.15 7.34 -6.18
N MET A 43 -29.09 6.36 -5.27
CA MET A 43 -28.06 5.32 -5.27
C MET A 43 -28.24 4.32 -6.41
N LEU A 44 -29.48 4.10 -6.87
CA LEU A 44 -29.76 3.21 -8.01
C LEU A 44 -29.14 3.73 -9.33
N GLN A 45 -28.83 5.03 -9.43
CA GLN A 45 -28.09 5.59 -10.57
C GLN A 45 -26.59 5.24 -10.57
N LEU A 46 -26.03 4.87 -9.41
CA LEU A 46 -24.64 4.41 -9.25
C LEU A 46 -24.50 2.88 -9.43
N LEU A 47 -25.61 2.17 -9.60
CA LEU A 47 -25.65 0.70 -9.64
C LEU A 47 -25.33 0.20 -11.05
N ASP A 48 -24.06 -0.09 -11.27
CA ASP A 48 -23.56 -0.62 -12.54
C ASP A 48 -23.87 -2.12 -12.70
N THR A 49 -24.00 -2.58 -13.94
CA THR A 49 -24.27 -4.01 -14.26
C THR A 49 -23.21 -4.96 -13.68
N MET A 50 -21.94 -4.51 -13.63
CA MET A 50 -20.83 -5.27 -13.04
C MET A 50 -20.94 -5.41 -11.53
N VAL A 51 -21.50 -4.41 -10.84
CA VAL A 51 -21.75 -4.48 -9.39
C VAL A 51 -22.86 -5.49 -9.11
N LEU A 52 -23.90 -5.52 -9.94
CA LEU A 52 -25.00 -6.49 -9.79
C LEU A 52 -24.54 -7.94 -10.04
N LEU A 53 -23.71 -8.14 -11.06
CA LEU A 53 -23.14 -9.45 -11.38
C LEU A 53 -22.20 -9.95 -10.26
N SER A 54 -21.32 -9.08 -9.77
CA SER A 54 -20.42 -9.42 -8.66
C SER A 54 -21.18 -9.71 -7.35
N ALA A 55 -22.23 -8.94 -7.04
CA ALA A 55 -23.10 -9.19 -5.90
C ALA A 55 -23.80 -10.56 -6.00
N THR A 56 -24.31 -10.92 -7.18
CA THR A 56 -24.93 -12.23 -7.42
C THR A 56 -23.93 -13.38 -7.25
N CYS A 57 -22.72 -13.21 -7.78
CA CYS A 57 -21.64 -14.18 -7.63
C CYS A 57 -21.28 -14.38 -6.16
N LEU A 58 -21.16 -13.30 -5.39
CA LEU A 58 -20.85 -13.35 -3.97
C LEU A 58 -21.91 -14.12 -3.16
N VAL A 59 -23.19 -13.91 -3.46
CA VAL A 59 -24.30 -14.65 -2.83
C VAL A 59 -24.23 -16.15 -3.17
N LEU A 60 -24.02 -16.50 -4.44
CA LEU A 60 -23.89 -17.90 -4.87
C LEU A 60 -22.70 -18.61 -4.22
N LEU A 61 -21.57 -17.91 -4.10
CA LEU A 61 -20.39 -18.41 -3.38
C LEU A 61 -20.71 -18.64 -1.89
N GLY A 62 -21.48 -17.75 -1.26
CA GLY A 62 -21.94 -17.92 0.12
C GLY A 62 -22.78 -19.20 0.31
N TYR A 63 -23.75 -19.44 -0.58
CA TYR A 63 -24.56 -20.67 -0.56
C TYR A 63 -23.69 -21.92 -0.76
N ALA A 64 -22.78 -21.90 -1.74
CA ALA A 64 -21.88 -23.01 -2.01
C ALA A 64 -20.94 -23.28 -0.84
N PHE A 65 -20.38 -22.22 -0.23
CA PHE A 65 -19.49 -22.33 0.91
C PHE A 65 -20.20 -22.91 2.14
N GLY A 66 -21.37 -22.38 2.51
CA GLY A 66 -22.15 -22.90 3.63
C GLY A 66 -22.56 -24.36 3.43
N GLY A 67 -23.01 -24.72 2.23
CA GLY A 67 -23.40 -26.09 1.89
C GLY A 67 -22.22 -27.07 1.89
N THR A 68 -21.07 -26.67 1.34
CA THR A 68 -19.86 -27.51 1.36
C THR A 68 -19.30 -27.68 2.77
N ALA A 69 -19.27 -26.60 3.57
CA ALA A 69 -18.87 -26.68 4.98
C ALA A 69 -19.79 -27.60 5.79
N ALA A 70 -21.11 -27.50 5.60
CA ALA A 70 -22.06 -28.39 6.27
C ALA A 70 -21.93 -29.86 5.82
N ALA A 71 -21.64 -30.09 4.54
CA ALA A 71 -21.38 -31.43 4.01
C ALA A 71 -20.09 -32.05 4.59
N ILE A 72 -19.02 -31.26 4.74
CA ILE A 72 -17.77 -31.69 5.39
C ILE A 72 -18.03 -32.07 6.85
N MET A 73 -18.88 -31.29 7.53
CA MET A 73 -19.30 -31.54 8.91
C MET A 73 -20.36 -32.66 9.04
N ARG A 74 -20.69 -33.36 7.95
CA ARG A 74 -21.67 -34.47 7.90
C ARG A 74 -23.03 -34.12 8.49
N GLN A 75 -23.47 -32.88 8.28
CA GLN A 75 -24.78 -32.42 8.73
C GLN A 75 -25.92 -33.06 7.93
N SER A 76 -27.11 -33.15 8.53
CA SER A 76 -28.30 -33.65 7.85
C SER A 76 -28.68 -32.73 6.68
N TRP A 77 -29.35 -33.23 5.65
CA TRP A 77 -29.77 -32.41 4.50
C TRP A 77 -30.59 -31.16 4.90
N PRO A 78 -31.55 -31.25 5.83
CA PRO A 78 -32.28 -30.08 6.34
C PRO A 78 -31.37 -29.04 7.01
N ASP A 79 -30.41 -29.49 7.83
CA ASP A 79 -29.49 -28.60 8.54
C ASP A 79 -28.47 -27.97 7.59
N ALA A 80 -27.95 -28.76 6.64
CA ALA A 80 -27.03 -28.29 5.61
C ALA A 80 -27.68 -27.24 4.70
N LEU A 81 -28.96 -27.43 4.33
CA LEU A 81 -29.72 -26.44 3.58
C LEU A 81 -29.90 -25.15 4.37
N THR A 82 -30.19 -25.27 5.68
CA THR A 82 -30.36 -24.11 6.57
C THR A 82 -29.05 -23.33 6.70
N ILE A 83 -27.93 -24.02 6.95
CA ILE A 83 -26.59 -23.41 7.05
C ILE A 83 -26.19 -22.73 5.73
N ALA A 84 -26.44 -23.40 4.59
CA ALA A 84 -26.18 -22.81 3.28
C ALA A 84 -26.97 -21.50 3.10
N VAL A 85 -28.28 -21.53 3.38
CA VAL A 85 -29.17 -20.37 3.25
C VAL A 85 -28.78 -19.25 4.20
N GLU A 86 -28.48 -19.53 5.47
CA GLU A 86 -28.03 -18.53 6.44
C GLU A 86 -26.68 -17.91 6.07
N THR A 87 -25.79 -18.67 5.43
CA THR A 87 -24.48 -18.18 4.99
C THR A 87 -24.59 -17.27 3.77
N GLY A 88 -25.45 -17.60 2.80
CA GLY A 88 -25.67 -16.76 1.62
C GLY A 88 -26.61 -15.58 1.87
N ILE A 89 -27.59 -15.70 2.77
CA ILE A 89 -28.40 -14.59 3.29
C ILE A 89 -27.60 -13.90 4.40
N GLN A 90 -26.58 -13.15 4.00
CA GLN A 90 -25.74 -12.38 4.91
C GLN A 90 -26.55 -11.33 5.71
N ASN A 91 -26.05 -10.91 6.88
CA ASN A 91 -26.61 -9.78 7.63
C ASN A 91 -26.15 -8.42 7.04
N THR A 92 -26.65 -8.12 5.84
CA THR A 92 -26.31 -6.89 5.10
C THR A 92 -26.74 -5.62 5.84
N GLY A 93 -27.76 -5.69 6.70
CA GLY A 93 -28.24 -4.55 7.49
C GLY A 93 -27.20 -4.01 8.47
N ILE A 94 -26.43 -4.88 9.13
CA ILE A 94 -25.34 -4.44 10.02
C ILE A 94 -24.23 -3.76 9.22
N ALA A 95 -23.85 -4.32 8.06
CA ALA A 95 -22.81 -3.74 7.22
C ALA A 95 -23.20 -2.34 6.73
N ILE A 96 -24.45 -2.15 6.29
CA ILE A 96 -25.00 -0.85 5.88
C ILE A 96 -24.97 0.14 7.05
N PHE A 97 -25.42 -0.30 8.24
CA PHE A 97 -25.45 0.54 9.43
C PHE A 97 -24.05 1.00 9.85
N ILE A 98 -23.09 0.08 9.94
CA ILE A 98 -21.70 0.38 10.31
C ILE A 98 -21.13 1.40 9.33
N LEU A 99 -21.22 1.14 8.02
CA LEU A 99 -20.65 2.02 7.00
C LEU A 99 -21.20 3.44 7.07
N ARG A 100 -22.50 3.60 7.36
CA ARG A 100 -23.14 4.91 7.50
C ARG A 100 -22.78 5.66 8.79
N VAL A 101 -22.40 4.94 9.85
CA VAL A 101 -21.99 5.56 11.12
C VAL A 101 -20.49 5.84 11.14
N THR A 102 -19.68 5.04 10.45
CA THR A 102 -18.22 5.18 10.43
C THR A 102 -17.68 6.17 9.40
N LEU A 103 -18.42 6.44 8.33
CA LEU A 103 -17.95 7.27 7.22
C LEU A 103 -18.78 8.56 7.10
N GLU A 104 -18.12 9.66 6.77
CA GLU A 104 -18.79 10.92 6.46
C GLU A 104 -19.40 10.90 5.05
N GLN A 105 -20.46 11.66 4.82
CA GLN A 105 -21.04 11.81 3.48
C GLN A 105 -20.09 12.61 2.60
N PRO A 106 -19.81 12.19 1.33
CA PRO A 106 -20.53 11.20 0.51
C PRO A 106 -19.89 9.78 0.50
N GLU A 107 -18.80 9.54 1.23
CA GLU A 107 -18.10 8.25 1.21
C GLU A 107 -18.96 7.11 1.77
N ALA A 108 -19.80 7.41 2.77
CA ALA A 108 -20.79 6.48 3.29
C ALA A 108 -21.72 5.95 2.19
N ASP A 109 -22.22 6.82 1.31
CA ASP A 109 -23.17 6.44 0.26
C ASP A 109 -22.51 5.56 -0.79
N ILE A 110 -21.30 5.90 -1.24
CA ILE A 110 -20.56 5.12 -2.26
C ILE A 110 -20.25 3.71 -1.76
N ASN A 111 -19.84 3.56 -0.50
CA ASN A 111 -19.50 2.25 0.07
C ASN A 111 -20.75 1.41 0.42
N THR A 112 -21.89 2.06 0.67
CA THR A 112 -23.16 1.38 0.96
C THR A 112 -23.78 0.70 -0.29
N VAL A 113 -23.37 1.11 -1.49
CA VAL A 113 -23.88 0.52 -2.76
C VAL A 113 -23.68 -0.99 -2.82
N VAL A 114 -22.52 -1.50 -2.38
CA VAL A 114 -22.21 -2.94 -2.49
C VAL A 114 -23.09 -3.79 -1.58
N PRO A 115 -23.21 -3.53 -0.27
CA PRO A 115 -24.14 -4.26 0.60
C PRO A 115 -25.61 -4.17 0.16
N VAL A 116 -26.04 -3.01 -0.38
CA VAL A 116 -27.40 -2.82 -0.91
C VAL A 116 -27.61 -3.67 -2.16
N ALA A 117 -26.65 -3.69 -3.08
CA ALA A 117 -26.70 -4.55 -4.28
C ALA A 117 -26.79 -6.04 -3.90
N VAL A 118 -26.03 -6.47 -2.89
CA VAL A 118 -26.12 -7.84 -2.35
C VAL A 118 -27.53 -8.11 -1.81
N ALA A 119 -28.08 -7.21 -0.98
CA ALA A 119 -29.42 -7.38 -0.42
C ALA A 119 -30.52 -7.49 -1.51
N ILE A 120 -30.40 -6.73 -2.59
CA ILE A 120 -31.32 -6.76 -3.74
C ILE A 120 -31.19 -8.09 -4.52
N MET A 121 -29.97 -8.61 -4.67
CA MET A 121 -29.72 -9.84 -5.43
C MET A 121 -29.93 -11.13 -4.65
N THR A 122 -29.85 -11.12 -3.32
CA THR A 122 -30.09 -12.29 -2.46
C THR A 122 -31.34 -13.12 -2.79
N PRO A 123 -32.54 -12.52 -3.02
CA PRO A 123 -33.76 -13.30 -3.31
C PRO A 123 -33.78 -13.88 -4.73
N VAL A 124 -33.01 -13.34 -5.68
CA VAL A 124 -33.11 -13.68 -7.11
C VAL A 124 -32.68 -15.14 -7.37
N PRO A 125 -31.50 -15.62 -6.92
CA PRO A 125 -31.10 -17.02 -7.08
C PRO A 125 -32.07 -18.00 -6.43
N LEU A 126 -32.59 -17.68 -5.24
CA LEU A 126 -33.55 -18.55 -4.53
C LEU A 126 -34.89 -18.62 -5.26
N PHE A 127 -35.35 -17.50 -5.81
CA PHE A 127 -36.56 -17.47 -6.63
C PHE A 127 -36.38 -18.26 -7.93
N ILE A 128 -35.24 -18.12 -8.61
CA ILE A 128 -34.91 -18.91 -9.81
C ILE A 128 -34.87 -20.40 -9.47
N LEU A 129 -34.21 -20.80 -8.38
CA LEU A 129 -34.19 -22.19 -7.92
C LEU A 129 -35.59 -22.71 -7.60
N TRP A 130 -36.43 -21.91 -6.96
CA TRP A 130 -37.82 -22.27 -6.67
C TRP A 130 -38.66 -22.44 -7.94
N VAL A 131 -38.52 -21.54 -8.93
CA VAL A 131 -39.19 -21.64 -10.23
C VAL A 131 -38.70 -22.86 -10.99
N LEU A 132 -37.38 -23.09 -11.06
CA LEU A 132 -36.79 -24.27 -11.69
C LEU A 132 -37.30 -25.55 -11.02
N GLN A 133 -37.31 -25.59 -9.69
CA GLN A 133 -37.85 -26.72 -8.92
C GLN A 133 -39.32 -26.95 -9.25
N LYS A 134 -40.16 -25.91 -9.31
CA LYS A 134 -41.58 -26.00 -9.66
C LYS A 134 -41.82 -26.42 -11.10
N CYS A 135 -41.09 -25.87 -12.06
CA CYS A 135 -41.23 -26.16 -13.49
C CYS A 135 -40.69 -27.55 -13.85
N VAL A 136 -39.55 -27.96 -13.28
CA VAL A 136 -38.92 -29.25 -13.55
C VAL A 136 -39.64 -30.39 -12.81
N LEU A 137 -40.05 -30.22 -11.55
CA LEU A 137 -40.81 -31.25 -10.82
C LEU A 137 -42.23 -31.44 -11.39
N SER A 138 -42.86 -30.38 -11.91
CA SER A 138 -44.14 -30.46 -12.62
C SER A 138 -44.03 -31.29 -13.92
N ARG A 139 -42.89 -31.23 -14.61
CA ARG A 139 -42.63 -32.00 -15.84
C ARG A 139 -42.28 -33.47 -15.61
N PHE A 140 -41.76 -33.83 -14.43
CA PHE A 140 -41.31 -35.21 -14.11
C PHE A 140 -42.22 -35.97 -13.13
N GLY A 141 -43.30 -35.37 -12.61
CA GLY A 141 -44.31 -36.09 -11.82
C GLY A 141 -43.81 -36.62 -10.47
N ILE A 142 -42.75 -36.07 -9.90
CA ILE A 142 -42.16 -36.54 -8.62
C ILE A 142 -42.75 -35.73 -7.46
N CYS A 143 -43.58 -36.37 -6.63
CA CYS A 143 -44.02 -35.81 -5.34
C CYS A 143 -42.93 -35.97 -4.27
N VAL A 144 -42.40 -34.85 -3.76
CA VAL A 144 -41.55 -34.86 -2.56
C VAL A 144 -42.43 -35.04 -1.33
N ALA A 145 -42.21 -36.11 -0.57
CA ALA A 145 -42.92 -36.40 0.68
C ALA A 145 -42.72 -35.26 1.70
N LYS A 146 -43.81 -34.76 2.29
CA LYS A 146 -43.77 -33.89 3.46
C LYS A 146 -43.52 -34.77 4.69
N ASN A 147 -42.29 -34.80 5.20
CA ASN A 147 -42.01 -35.48 6.46
C ASN A 147 -42.55 -34.68 7.65
N ALA A 148 -43.18 -35.43 8.55
CA ALA A 148 -43.99 -35.01 9.67
C ALA A 148 -43.16 -34.47 10.86
N GLU A 149 -43.86 -33.72 11.70
CA GLU A 149 -43.39 -33.10 12.94
C GLU A 149 -42.69 -34.09 13.90
N GLU A 150 -41.51 -33.68 14.37
CA GLU A 150 -40.70 -34.40 15.34
C GLU A 150 -41.24 -34.15 16.77
N LYS A 151 -41.61 -35.24 17.47
CA LYS A 151 -42.00 -35.23 18.90
C LYS A 151 -40.75 -35.29 19.78
N ILE A 152 -40.74 -34.46 20.81
CA ILE A 152 -39.73 -34.37 21.88
C ILE A 152 -39.91 -35.52 22.91
N CYS A 153 -38.86 -36.34 23.09
CA CYS A 153 -38.24 -36.99 24.28
C CYS A 153 -39.10 -37.46 25.50
N PRO A 154 -38.72 -38.57 26.20
CA PRO A 154 -37.65 -38.46 27.22
C PRO A 154 -36.74 -39.69 27.49
N VAL A 155 -35.53 -39.34 27.96
CA VAL A 155 -34.56 -40.00 28.87
C VAL A 155 -34.95 -41.37 29.48
N ALA A 156 -34.03 -42.35 29.38
CA ALA A 156 -33.80 -43.39 30.38
C ALA A 156 -32.33 -43.87 30.35
N CYS A 157 -31.81 -44.18 31.53
CA CYS A 157 -30.43 -44.53 31.84
C CYS A 157 -30.20 -46.05 31.84
N ILE A 158 -28.94 -46.44 32.11
CA ILE A 158 -28.46 -47.67 32.80
C ILE A 158 -28.01 -48.87 31.92
N GLU A 159 -26.67 -49.04 31.95
CA GLU A 159 -25.83 -50.23 32.23
C GLU A 159 -25.66 -51.43 31.28
N GLU A 160 -24.41 -51.93 31.36
CA GLU A 160 -23.85 -53.26 31.02
C GLU A 160 -23.86 -53.66 29.54
N GLY A 161 -22.82 -54.26 28.95
CA GLY A 161 -21.59 -54.90 29.41
C GLY A 161 -21.12 -55.84 28.28
N GLN A 162 -19.83 -56.23 28.29
CA GLN A 162 -19.18 -57.28 27.46
C GLN A 162 -18.92 -56.99 25.97
N GLN A 163 -17.93 -57.59 25.30
CA GLN A 163 -16.53 -57.98 25.54
C GLN A 163 -16.00 -58.47 24.16
N HIS A 164 -14.69 -58.68 24.04
CA HIS A 164 -13.94 -59.31 22.92
C HIS A 164 -13.66 -58.43 21.68
N ASN A 165 -12.47 -58.41 21.08
CA ASN A 165 -11.20 -59.07 21.38
C ASN A 165 -10.05 -58.32 20.69
N SER A 166 -8.87 -58.42 21.30
CA SER A 166 -7.57 -58.02 20.77
C SER A 166 -7.12 -58.86 19.57
N ALA A 167 -6.41 -58.23 18.63
CA ALA A 167 -5.16 -58.79 18.08
C ALA A 167 -4.38 -57.71 17.31
N SER A 168 -3.19 -57.42 17.84
CA SER A 168 -2.11 -56.64 17.24
C SER A 168 -1.56 -57.32 15.98
N VAL A 169 -1.16 -56.55 14.95
CA VAL A 169 0.10 -56.77 14.22
C VAL A 169 0.61 -55.42 13.70
N GLU A 170 1.79 -55.05 14.16
CA GLU A 170 2.62 -53.92 13.75
C GLU A 170 3.53 -54.30 12.57
N LYS A 171 4.02 -53.27 11.86
CA LYS A 171 5.17 -53.22 10.93
C LYS A 171 4.88 -53.40 9.45
N LEU A 172 5.21 -52.35 8.69
CA LEU A 172 6.24 -52.37 7.63
C LEU A 172 6.50 -50.93 7.13
N LEU A 173 7.63 -50.36 7.55
CA LEU A 173 8.35 -49.31 6.83
C LEU A 173 9.45 -49.98 5.98
N PRO A 174 9.89 -49.35 4.88
CA PRO A 174 11.33 -49.31 4.62
C PRO A 174 11.85 -47.89 4.41
N ASN A 175 13.13 -47.76 4.79
CA ASN A 175 13.96 -46.58 4.83
C ASN A 175 14.63 -46.27 3.49
N ASN A 176 15.08 -45.03 3.38
CA ASN A 176 15.90 -44.39 2.33
C ASN A 176 17.04 -45.23 1.75
N ASN A 177 17.31 -45.03 0.45
CA ASN A 177 18.54 -44.42 -0.09
C ASN A 177 18.46 -44.41 -1.63
N ASP A 178 18.81 -43.27 -2.25
CA ASP A 178 19.69 -43.16 -3.43
C ASP A 178 19.49 -41.83 -4.18
N MET A 179 20.55 -41.03 -4.19
CA MET A 179 20.77 -39.83 -5.00
C MET A 179 22.10 -40.01 -5.74
N PRO A 180 22.21 -39.68 -7.03
CA PRO A 180 23.51 -39.38 -7.63
C PRO A 180 23.58 -37.93 -8.15
N VAL A 181 24.65 -37.25 -7.75
CA VAL A 181 25.15 -35.98 -8.31
C VAL A 181 26.33 -36.31 -9.22
N ASN A 182 26.29 -35.86 -10.48
CA ASN A 182 27.50 -35.41 -11.19
C ASN A 182 27.12 -34.75 -12.53
N TRP A 183 27.52 -33.49 -12.72
CA TRP A 183 27.76 -32.93 -14.05
C TRP A 183 29.08 -32.16 -14.04
N GLN A 184 30.06 -32.72 -14.75
CA GLN A 184 31.38 -32.15 -14.97
C GLN A 184 31.31 -30.96 -15.94
N PHE A 185 32.06 -29.90 -15.63
CA PHE A 185 32.30 -28.76 -16.50
C PHE A 185 33.34 -29.12 -17.57
N SER A 186 32.95 -29.02 -18.84
CA SER A 186 33.88 -29.03 -19.98
C SER A 186 34.30 -27.60 -20.32
N SER A 187 35.61 -27.38 -20.29
CA SER A 187 36.32 -26.19 -20.71
C SER A 187 36.06 -25.82 -22.17
N LEU A 188 35.71 -24.56 -22.44
CA LEU A 188 35.88 -23.94 -23.75
C LEU A 188 36.61 -22.60 -23.58
N ASN A 189 37.88 -22.63 -23.96
CA ASN A 189 38.72 -21.46 -24.15
C ASN A 189 38.26 -20.69 -25.38
N ASN A 190 37.90 -19.43 -25.20
CA ASN A 190 38.18 -18.30 -26.10
C ASN A 190 37.53 -17.04 -25.50
N VAL A 191 38.19 -16.45 -24.50
CA VAL A 191 37.80 -15.14 -23.98
C VAL A 191 38.58 -14.09 -24.75
N THR A 192 37.93 -13.50 -25.75
CA THR A 192 38.26 -12.15 -26.19
C THR A 192 38.13 -11.25 -24.96
N THR A 193 39.20 -10.57 -24.55
CA THR A 193 39.19 -9.61 -23.43
C THR A 193 38.29 -8.42 -23.77
N VAL A 194 36.99 -8.60 -23.53
CA VAL A 194 36.03 -7.51 -23.33
C VAL A 194 36.24 -7.07 -21.88
N GLN A 195 36.54 -5.79 -21.67
CA GLN A 195 36.57 -5.20 -20.34
C GLN A 195 35.30 -5.61 -19.59
N PRO A 196 35.37 -6.22 -18.40
CA PRO A 196 34.18 -6.66 -17.69
C PRO A 196 33.33 -5.43 -17.41
N LYS A 197 32.10 -5.43 -17.94
CA LYS A 197 31.11 -4.41 -17.63
C LYS A 197 30.84 -4.49 -16.13
N LEU A 198 31.24 -3.46 -15.38
CA LEU A 198 31.06 -3.43 -13.93
C LEU A 198 29.59 -3.62 -13.60
N ARG A 199 29.31 -4.51 -12.65
CA ARG A 199 27.93 -4.75 -12.20
C ARG A 199 27.41 -3.54 -11.43
N ILE A 200 26.12 -3.25 -11.51
CA ILE A 200 25.51 -2.09 -10.82
C ILE A 200 25.80 -2.15 -9.31
N ASP A 201 25.74 -3.35 -8.73
CA ASP A 201 26.06 -3.58 -7.31
C ASP A 201 27.50 -3.19 -6.96
N GLU A 202 28.47 -3.43 -7.85
CA GLU A 202 29.87 -3.06 -7.65
C GLU A 202 30.07 -1.54 -7.72
N ILE A 203 29.40 -0.89 -8.69
CA ILE A 203 29.39 0.57 -8.82
C ILE A 203 28.81 1.21 -7.55
N ARG A 204 27.67 0.71 -7.06
CA ARG A 204 27.06 1.15 -5.80
C ARG A 204 27.99 0.93 -4.62
N GLY A 205 28.55 -0.27 -4.48
CA GLY A 205 29.50 -0.60 -3.42
C GLY A 205 30.71 0.33 -3.39
N ARG A 206 31.24 0.69 -4.57
CA ARG A 206 32.33 1.67 -4.69
C ARG A 206 31.91 3.07 -4.25
N ARG A 207 30.76 3.56 -4.72
CA ARG A 207 30.19 4.87 -4.31
C ARG A 207 29.99 4.93 -2.81
N LEU A 208 29.42 3.87 -2.22
CA LEU A 208 29.23 3.74 -0.77
C LEU A 208 30.55 3.80 -0.02
N SER A 209 31.57 3.06 -0.48
CA SER A 209 32.89 3.08 0.17
C SER A 209 33.51 4.48 0.16
N ILE A 210 33.38 5.23 -0.94
CA ILE A 210 33.86 6.62 -1.04
C ILE A 210 33.08 7.51 -0.08
N PHE A 211 31.75 7.41 -0.07
CA PHE A 211 30.88 8.18 0.82
C PHE A 211 31.21 7.93 2.30
N ASP A 212 31.32 6.66 2.71
CA ASP A 212 31.61 6.28 4.09
C ASP A 212 33.00 6.75 4.54
N LYS A 213 34.00 6.69 3.65
CA LYS A 213 35.35 7.23 3.91
C LYS A 213 35.32 8.73 4.11
N GLU A 214 34.65 9.46 3.24
CA GLU A 214 34.56 10.92 3.33
C GLU A 214 33.74 11.36 4.55
N HIS A 215 32.65 10.67 4.85
CA HIS A 215 31.85 10.91 6.05
C HIS A 215 32.69 10.71 7.33
N LYS A 216 33.44 9.60 7.43
CA LYS A 216 34.36 9.37 8.56
C LYS A 216 35.45 10.44 8.65
N ARG A 217 36.00 10.88 7.51
CA ARG A 217 36.97 11.97 7.46
C ARG A 217 36.39 13.27 8.01
N GLN A 218 35.17 13.63 7.61
CA GLN A 218 34.49 14.84 8.10
C GLN A 218 34.15 14.76 9.59
N GLN A 219 33.76 13.58 10.10
CA GLN A 219 33.54 13.38 11.54
C GLN A 219 34.84 13.50 12.33
N ALA A 220 35.96 12.97 11.80
CA ALA A 220 37.27 13.07 12.46
C ALA A 220 37.83 14.50 12.52
N LEU A 221 37.32 15.43 11.70
CA LEU A 221 37.67 16.86 11.76
C LEU A 221 37.07 17.59 12.97
N ILE A 222 36.21 16.93 13.76
CA ILE A 222 35.59 17.49 14.96
C ILE A 222 36.38 16.98 16.18
N PRO A 223 37.45 17.67 16.63
CA PRO A 223 38.33 17.17 17.68
C PRO A 223 37.72 17.26 19.08
N ARG A 224 36.84 18.24 19.31
CA ARG A 224 36.24 18.53 20.62
C ARG A 224 34.77 18.87 20.46
N LEU A 225 33.93 18.29 21.32
CA LEU A 225 32.50 18.60 21.39
C LEU A 225 32.31 19.95 22.08
N GLU A 226 31.95 20.96 21.29
CA GLU A 226 31.44 22.24 21.79
C GLU A 226 29.93 22.16 21.97
N LYS A 227 29.40 22.88 22.96
CA LYS A 227 27.95 22.99 23.20
C LYS A 227 27.38 24.21 22.48
N ILE A 228 26.17 24.05 21.96
CA ILE A 228 25.39 25.11 21.34
C ILE A 228 24.01 25.20 21.98
N GLU A 229 23.46 26.40 21.99
CA GLU A 229 22.10 26.68 22.43
C GLU A 229 21.14 26.67 21.24
N VAL A 230 20.14 25.80 21.29
CA VAL A 230 19.12 25.67 20.25
C VAL A 230 17.77 26.06 20.84
N THR A 231 17.24 27.20 20.43
CA THR A 231 15.90 27.67 20.84
C THR A 231 14.85 27.07 19.91
N PHE A 232 14.15 26.04 20.39
CA PHE A 232 13.04 25.43 19.66
C PHE A 232 11.77 26.28 19.79
N LYS A 233 11.14 26.61 18.65
CA LYS A 233 9.84 27.28 18.56
C LYS A 233 8.73 26.25 18.36
N GLY A 234 7.95 26.02 19.41
CA GLY A 234 6.82 25.11 19.42
C GLY A 234 5.54 25.71 18.81
N LEU A 235 4.42 25.00 18.97
CA LEU A 235 3.10 25.56 18.67
C LEU A 235 2.75 26.60 19.77
N ASN A 236 2.07 27.69 19.39
CA ASN A 236 1.64 28.79 20.29
C ASN A 236 2.76 29.66 20.88
N ASP A 237 3.86 29.86 20.15
CA ASP A 237 5.02 30.68 20.59
C ASP A 237 5.71 30.20 21.88
N GLU A 238 5.43 28.97 22.33
CA GLU A 238 6.22 28.33 23.37
C GLU A 238 7.65 28.12 22.88
N SER A 239 8.62 28.61 23.66
CA SER A 239 10.03 28.47 23.34
C SER A 239 10.70 27.55 24.36
N THR A 240 11.40 26.54 23.86
CA THR A 240 12.18 25.61 24.69
C THR A 240 13.64 25.69 24.27
N THR A 241 14.52 25.98 25.22
CA THR A 241 15.96 25.98 24.98
C THR A 241 16.52 24.57 25.18
N LEU A 242 17.28 24.09 24.19
CA LEU A 242 17.98 22.80 24.21
C LEU A 242 19.49 23.03 24.10
N ILE A 243 20.28 22.32 24.90
CA ILE A 243 21.75 22.36 24.83
C ILE A 243 22.26 21.16 24.04
N MET A 244 22.77 21.41 22.84
CA MET A 244 23.15 20.39 21.86
C MET A 244 24.66 20.43 21.55
N ASN A 245 25.16 19.48 20.77
CA ASN A 245 26.57 19.43 20.35
C ASN A 245 26.76 20.08 18.99
N LYS A 246 27.66 21.05 18.91
CA LYS A 246 28.04 21.75 17.68
C LYS A 246 28.55 20.80 16.62
N GLY A 247 28.04 20.91 15.40
CA GLY A 247 28.52 20.13 14.24
C GLY A 247 28.24 18.62 14.32
N VAL A 248 27.53 18.15 15.36
CA VAL A 248 27.19 16.74 15.56
C VAL A 248 25.69 16.56 15.72
N SER A 249 25.07 17.35 16.60
CA SER A 249 23.63 17.27 16.84
C SER A 249 22.84 17.81 15.65
N THR A 250 21.70 17.20 15.37
CA THR A 250 20.83 17.53 14.24
C THR A 250 19.44 17.94 14.73
N PRO A 251 18.62 18.59 13.86
CA PRO A 251 17.22 18.86 14.19
C PRO A 251 16.43 17.61 14.60
N TYR A 252 16.76 16.44 14.05
CA TYR A 252 16.19 15.15 14.44
C TYR A 252 16.47 14.83 15.91
N ASN A 253 17.70 15.05 16.39
CA ASN A 253 18.03 14.85 17.80
C ASN A 253 17.27 15.84 18.70
N CYS A 254 17.12 17.10 18.28
CA CYS A 254 16.30 18.07 19.02
C CYS A 254 14.84 17.61 19.13
N ALA A 255 14.24 17.13 18.04
CA ALA A 255 12.88 16.60 18.04
C ALA A 255 12.73 15.40 18.99
N GLN A 256 13.75 14.54 19.07
CA GLN A 256 13.79 13.39 19.97
C GLN A 256 13.76 13.79 21.45
N HIS A 257 14.35 14.93 21.82
CA HIS A 257 14.29 15.45 23.20
C HIS A 257 12.93 16.01 23.59
N ILE A 258 12.10 16.41 22.62
CA ILE A 258 10.82 17.07 22.86
C ILE A 258 9.70 16.02 22.90
N ASN A 259 9.46 15.32 21.78
CA ASN A 259 8.37 14.36 21.65
C ASN A 259 8.57 13.43 20.43
N GLU A 260 8.29 12.15 20.59
CA GLU A 260 8.26 11.15 19.53
C GLU A 260 7.28 11.50 18.39
N GLN A 261 6.15 12.14 18.69
CA GLN A 261 5.21 12.54 17.64
C GLN A 261 5.81 13.59 16.71
N LEU A 262 6.59 14.55 17.24
CA LEU A 262 7.28 15.54 16.40
C LEU A 262 8.32 14.83 15.53
N LEU A 263 9.09 13.91 16.12
CA LEU A 263 10.10 13.12 15.42
C LEU A 263 9.53 12.42 14.18
N LYS A 264 8.38 11.73 14.31
CA LYS A 264 7.76 10.97 13.22
C LYS A 264 7.12 11.85 12.14
N ARG A 265 6.61 13.03 12.51
CA ARG A 265 5.85 13.91 11.61
C ARG A 265 6.71 15.00 10.96
N SER A 266 7.89 15.27 11.50
CA SER A 266 8.78 16.32 10.98
C SER A 266 9.43 15.90 9.67
N VAL A 267 9.25 16.74 8.65
CA VAL A 267 9.76 16.50 7.30
C VAL A 267 11.12 17.15 7.11
N VAL A 268 11.18 18.43 7.45
CA VAL A 268 12.35 19.30 7.40
C VAL A 268 12.30 20.27 8.57
N ALA A 269 13.43 20.87 8.86
CA ALA A 269 13.57 21.93 9.85
C ALA A 269 13.75 23.28 9.16
N GLU A 270 13.48 24.34 9.90
CA GLU A 270 13.87 25.71 9.60
C GLU A 270 14.84 26.15 10.70
N VAL A 271 16.08 26.45 10.30
CA VAL A 271 17.18 26.83 11.19
C VAL A 271 17.57 28.26 10.85
N ASN A 272 17.34 29.21 11.76
CA ASN A 272 17.58 30.64 11.53
C ASN A 272 16.91 31.20 10.25
N GLY A 273 15.73 30.70 9.91
CA GLY A 273 14.99 31.12 8.70
C GLY A 273 15.36 30.35 7.42
N GLU A 274 16.39 29.50 7.45
CA GLU A 274 16.78 28.67 6.31
C GLU A 274 16.23 27.24 6.42
N ILE A 275 15.79 26.67 5.29
CA ILE A 275 15.29 25.28 5.29
C ILE A 275 16.46 24.31 5.39
N TRP A 276 16.35 23.38 6.33
CA TRP A 276 17.41 22.50 6.78
C TRP A 276 16.94 21.03 6.82
N ASP A 277 17.81 20.11 6.43
CA ASP A 277 17.52 18.68 6.51
C ASP A 277 17.48 18.21 7.97
N MET A 278 16.59 17.28 8.31
CA MET A 278 16.46 16.78 9.69
C MET A 278 17.72 16.12 10.23
N HIS A 279 18.52 15.49 9.37
CA HIS A 279 19.76 14.79 9.73
C HIS A 279 21.03 15.61 9.43
N ARG A 280 20.91 16.88 9.06
CA ARG A 280 22.06 17.76 8.82
C ARG A 280 22.51 18.40 10.14
N PRO A 281 23.80 18.29 10.53
CA PRO A 281 24.30 18.86 11.77
C PRO A 281 24.13 20.38 11.85
N ILE A 282 23.91 20.88 13.06
CA ILE A 282 23.73 22.31 13.35
C ILE A 282 25.10 22.94 13.69
N PRO A 283 25.55 23.96 12.96
CA PRO A 283 26.91 24.49 13.11
C PRO A 283 27.07 25.52 14.25
N THR A 284 26.01 26.21 14.64
CA THR A 284 26.03 27.33 15.60
C THR A 284 24.73 27.40 16.37
N ASP A 285 24.69 28.25 17.40
CA ASP A 285 23.46 28.60 18.10
C ASP A 285 22.38 29.05 17.10
N CYS A 286 21.16 28.58 17.31
CA CYS A 286 20.11 28.80 16.34
C CYS A 286 18.70 28.74 16.92
N THR A 287 17.77 29.37 16.21
CA THR A 287 16.34 29.14 16.38
C THR A 287 15.91 28.00 15.47
N LEU A 288 15.21 27.01 16.04
CA LEU A 288 14.76 25.80 15.35
C LEU A 288 13.23 25.77 15.30
N LYS A 289 12.68 25.60 14.10
CA LYS A 289 11.26 25.29 13.89
C LYS A 289 11.15 24.02 13.05
N LEU A 290 10.21 23.15 13.39
CA LEU A 290 9.98 21.91 12.66
C LEU A 290 8.78 22.06 11.73
N LEU A 291 8.93 21.62 10.48
CA LEU A 291 7.87 21.69 9.47
C LEU A 291 7.30 20.28 9.20
N HIS A 292 5.98 20.22 9.05
CA HIS A 292 5.21 18.99 8.88
C HIS A 292 4.53 18.93 7.51
N MET A 293 3.99 17.77 7.12
CA MET A 293 3.28 17.59 5.83
C MET A 293 1.94 18.35 5.75
N LYS A 294 1.32 18.63 6.89
CA LYS A 294 0.05 19.38 7.01
C LYS A 294 0.27 20.69 7.77
N PRO A 295 1.05 21.65 7.25
CA PRO A 295 1.22 22.93 7.91
C PRO A 295 -0.05 23.79 7.71
N GLU A 296 -0.35 24.64 8.69
CA GLU A 296 -1.47 25.59 8.62
C GLU A 296 -1.19 26.72 7.61
N ASP A 297 0.08 27.13 7.52
CA ASP A 297 0.54 28.20 6.64
C ASP A 297 0.73 27.69 5.19
N PRO A 298 0.04 28.28 4.19
CA PRO A 298 0.19 27.94 2.78
C PRO A 298 1.63 28.07 2.26
N HIS A 299 2.41 29.01 2.77
CA HIS A 299 3.79 29.21 2.34
C HIS A 299 4.67 28.03 2.77
N GLN A 300 4.54 27.59 4.04
CA GLN A 300 5.21 26.39 4.54
C GLN A 300 4.77 25.14 3.77
N ALA A 301 3.48 25.04 3.42
CA ALA A 301 2.96 23.93 2.60
C ALA A 301 3.68 23.86 1.24
N ALA A 302 3.87 25.00 0.57
CA ALA A 302 4.55 25.05 -0.71
C ALA A 302 6.02 24.61 -0.62
N ILE A 303 6.72 24.97 0.45
CA ILE A 303 8.11 24.55 0.70
C ILE A 303 8.19 23.05 0.95
N VAL A 304 7.39 22.53 1.89
CA VAL A 304 7.38 21.10 2.24
C VAL A 304 7.00 20.24 1.03
N ASN A 305 6.01 20.66 0.23
CA ASN A 305 5.62 19.95 -0.98
C ASN A 305 6.75 19.90 -2.02
N LYS A 306 7.51 20.99 -2.22
CA LYS A 306 8.68 20.99 -3.11
C LYS A 306 9.75 20.02 -2.62
N VAL A 307 10.01 19.98 -1.31
CA VAL A 307 10.96 19.05 -0.70
C VAL A 307 10.51 17.60 -0.86
N PHE A 308 9.24 17.31 -0.59
CA PHE A 308 8.66 15.98 -0.75
C PHE A 308 8.80 15.47 -2.19
N TRP A 309 8.45 16.30 -3.18
CA TRP A 309 8.52 15.91 -4.60
C TRP A 309 9.95 15.75 -5.09
N ARG A 310 10.88 16.61 -4.64
CA ARG A 310 12.31 16.43 -4.90
C ARG A 310 12.80 15.09 -4.38
N SER A 311 12.40 14.73 -3.17
CA SER A 311 12.78 13.47 -2.54
C SER A 311 12.17 12.27 -3.28
N CYS A 312 10.91 12.37 -3.73
CA CYS A 312 10.27 11.35 -4.56
C CYS A 312 10.99 11.14 -5.90
N SER A 313 11.41 12.22 -6.57
CA SER A 313 12.28 12.12 -7.76
C SER A 313 13.58 11.40 -7.43
N PHE A 314 14.27 11.78 -6.35
CA PHE A 314 15.51 11.12 -5.94
C PHE A 314 15.31 9.61 -5.72
N LEU A 315 14.27 9.22 -4.98
CA LEU A 315 13.94 7.80 -4.75
C LEU A 315 13.58 7.07 -6.04
N LEU A 316 12.93 7.74 -6.98
CA LEU A 316 12.63 7.15 -8.30
C LEU A 316 13.91 6.76 -9.04
N GLY A 317 14.97 7.59 -8.96
CA GLY A 317 16.29 7.26 -9.52
C GLY A 317 16.86 5.96 -8.93
N ALA A 318 16.80 5.82 -7.61
CA ALA A 318 17.26 4.61 -6.90
C ALA A 318 16.51 3.34 -7.36
N VAL A 319 15.19 3.43 -7.46
CA VAL A 319 14.34 2.31 -7.85
C VAL A 319 14.59 1.92 -9.30
N VAL A 320 14.66 2.91 -10.20
CA VAL A 320 14.86 2.67 -11.63
C VAL A 320 16.23 2.04 -11.91
N GLU A 321 17.28 2.47 -11.21
CA GLU A 321 18.62 1.86 -11.29
C GLU A 321 18.62 0.38 -10.89
N SER A 322 17.74 -0.03 -9.96
CA SER A 322 17.60 -1.42 -9.51
C SER A 322 16.57 -2.26 -10.29
N SER A 323 15.80 -1.67 -11.20
CA SER A 323 14.64 -2.33 -11.82
C SER A 323 14.98 -3.13 -13.08
N PHE A 324 16.15 -2.93 -13.66
CA PHE A 324 16.57 -3.58 -14.90
C PHE A 324 17.59 -4.69 -14.65
N GLN A 325 17.68 -5.63 -15.58
CA GLN A 325 18.68 -6.70 -15.54
C GLN A 325 20.09 -6.12 -15.75
N ASP A 326 21.11 -6.79 -15.20
CA ASP A 326 22.52 -6.37 -15.24
C ASP A 326 23.06 -6.15 -16.67
N GLU A 327 22.47 -6.81 -17.67
CA GLU A 327 22.80 -6.65 -19.08
C GLU A 327 22.42 -5.26 -19.63
N ILE A 328 21.42 -4.62 -19.05
CA ILE A 328 20.91 -3.30 -19.47
C ILE A 328 21.69 -2.22 -18.71
N SER A 329 22.43 -1.38 -19.43
CA SER A 329 23.08 -0.23 -18.80
C SER A 329 22.06 0.87 -18.53
N VAL A 330 21.92 1.22 -17.25
CA VAL A 330 21.05 2.30 -16.75
C VAL A 330 21.94 3.47 -16.33
N PHE A 331 21.84 4.60 -17.03
CA PHE A 331 22.56 5.82 -16.68
C PHE A 331 21.58 6.90 -16.22
N LEU A 332 21.67 7.26 -14.94
CA LEU A 332 20.85 8.32 -14.36
C LEU A 332 21.31 9.69 -14.87
N HIS A 333 20.44 10.45 -15.53
CA HIS A 333 20.81 11.75 -16.10
C HIS A 333 20.56 12.87 -15.10
N SER A 334 19.29 13.23 -14.89
CA SER A 334 18.89 14.33 -14.01
C SER A 334 17.40 14.27 -13.72
N PHE A 335 16.96 14.91 -12.65
CA PHE A 335 15.55 15.21 -12.42
C PHE A 335 15.32 16.72 -12.44
N PRO A 336 14.42 17.21 -13.31
CA PRO A 336 13.98 18.61 -13.31
C PRO A 336 13.53 19.12 -11.93
N PRO A 337 13.57 20.45 -11.69
CA PRO A 337 13.07 21.04 -10.45
C PRO A 337 11.62 20.63 -10.15
N ALA A 338 11.34 20.36 -8.88
CA ALA A 338 10.01 19.92 -8.44
C ALA A 338 8.93 20.96 -8.74
N ASN A 339 7.95 20.58 -9.56
CA ASN A 339 6.75 21.37 -9.84
C ASN A 339 5.51 20.58 -9.41
N VAL A 340 5.02 20.86 -8.21
CA VAL A 340 3.87 20.15 -7.60
C VAL A 340 2.59 20.31 -8.44
N ARG A 341 2.44 21.45 -9.15
CA ARG A 341 1.25 21.73 -9.99
C ARG A 341 1.16 20.84 -11.22
N SER A 342 2.30 20.29 -11.68
CA SER A 342 2.35 19.38 -12.84
C SER A 342 1.52 18.10 -12.61
N GLY A 343 1.39 17.67 -11.36
CA GLY A 343 0.73 16.41 -11.00
C GLY A 343 1.63 15.18 -11.04
N SER A 344 2.92 15.29 -11.38
CA SER A 344 3.89 14.18 -11.28
C SER A 344 5.33 14.63 -11.01
N PHE A 345 6.07 13.84 -10.24
CA PHE A 345 7.54 13.98 -10.13
C PHE A 345 8.21 13.10 -11.19
N VAL A 346 9.41 13.51 -11.61
CA VAL A 346 10.04 12.94 -12.79
C VAL A 346 11.52 12.64 -12.55
N TYR A 347 12.06 11.67 -13.28
CA TYR A 347 13.50 11.42 -13.36
C TYR A 347 13.86 10.99 -14.79
N ASP A 348 14.88 11.64 -15.37
CA ASP A 348 15.35 11.32 -16.71
C ASP A 348 16.50 10.30 -16.63
N VAL A 349 16.35 9.21 -17.36
CA VAL A 349 17.25 8.05 -17.35
C VAL A 349 17.58 7.65 -18.79
N GLN A 350 18.85 7.43 -19.05
CA GLN A 350 19.31 6.86 -20.31
C GLN A 350 19.40 5.34 -20.20
N LEU A 351 18.73 4.64 -21.11
CA LEU A 351 18.72 3.19 -21.21
C LEU A 351 19.34 2.77 -22.54
N ASN A 352 20.18 1.74 -22.53
CA ASN A 352 20.71 1.16 -23.77
C ASN A 352 19.78 0.08 -24.34
N LEU A 353 18.51 0.42 -24.49
CA LEU A 353 17.49 -0.41 -25.13
C LEU A 353 17.11 0.23 -26.46
N ASN A 354 17.11 -0.55 -27.53
CA ASN A 354 16.60 -0.10 -28.82
C ASN A 354 15.09 -0.33 -28.83
N ASP A 355 14.33 0.75 -29.03
CA ASP A 355 12.87 0.73 -29.25
C ASP A 355 12.02 0.04 -28.18
N TRP A 356 12.52 -0.04 -26.95
CA TRP A 356 11.71 -0.48 -25.81
C TRP A 356 10.57 0.50 -25.54
N VAL A 357 9.36 -0.05 -25.51
CA VAL A 357 8.13 0.64 -25.07
C VAL A 357 7.67 -0.05 -23.79
N PRO A 358 7.54 0.69 -22.68
CA PRO A 358 7.18 0.13 -21.39
C PRO A 358 5.74 -0.39 -21.42
N SER A 359 5.57 -1.63 -20.98
CA SER A 359 4.27 -2.26 -20.82
C SER A 359 3.60 -1.83 -19.51
N GLN A 360 2.28 -2.05 -19.41
CA GLN A 360 1.56 -1.81 -18.14
C GLN A 360 2.07 -2.72 -17.01
N ASN A 361 2.60 -3.90 -17.34
CA ASN A 361 3.19 -4.81 -16.37
C ASN A 361 4.52 -4.26 -15.83
N ASP A 362 5.36 -3.67 -16.69
CA ASP A 362 6.62 -3.04 -16.29
C ASP A 362 6.37 -1.91 -15.29
N LEU A 363 5.39 -1.05 -15.58
CA LEU A 363 4.98 0.03 -14.68
C LEU A 363 4.56 -0.50 -13.30
N ARG A 364 3.79 -1.60 -13.26
CA ARG A 364 3.36 -2.24 -12.01
C ARG A 364 4.52 -2.85 -11.22
N GLN A 365 5.46 -3.50 -11.90
CA GLN A 365 6.65 -4.09 -11.27
C GLN A 365 7.57 -3.04 -10.67
N ILE A 366 7.82 -1.94 -11.40
CA ILE A 366 8.62 -0.82 -10.91
C ILE A 366 7.88 -0.13 -9.75
N ALA A 367 6.57 0.09 -9.86
CA ALA A 367 5.76 0.65 -8.77
C ALA A 367 5.78 -0.22 -7.50
N ALA A 368 5.70 -1.54 -7.64
CA ALA A 368 5.81 -2.47 -6.51
C ALA A 368 7.20 -2.41 -5.86
N SER A 369 8.26 -2.33 -6.66
CA SER A 369 9.64 -2.16 -6.19
C SER A 369 9.82 -0.82 -5.48
N PHE A 370 9.20 0.25 -5.99
CA PHE A 370 9.19 1.56 -5.34
C PHE A 370 8.50 1.50 -3.97
N GLN A 371 7.30 0.93 -3.91
CA GLN A 371 6.57 0.79 -2.66
C GLN A 371 7.34 -0.06 -1.64
N LYS A 372 8.06 -1.10 -2.10
CA LYS A 372 8.94 -1.90 -1.25
C LYS A 372 10.12 -1.08 -0.73
N PHE A 373 10.80 -0.33 -1.58
CA PHE A 373 11.95 0.51 -1.21
C PHE A 373 11.56 1.56 -0.16
N VAL A 374 10.45 2.26 -0.36
CA VAL A 374 9.94 3.29 0.55
C VAL A 374 9.66 2.75 1.96
N ARG A 375 9.13 1.51 2.05
CA ARG A 375 8.82 0.83 3.31
C ARG A 375 10.04 0.40 4.12
N GLN A 376 11.25 0.47 3.55
CA GLN A 376 12.49 0.11 4.27
C GLN A 376 12.95 1.20 5.25
N ASP A 377 12.28 2.36 5.29
CA ASP A 377 12.53 3.45 6.24
C ASP A 377 13.99 3.94 6.23
N TYR A 378 14.53 4.17 5.03
CA TYR A 378 15.88 4.69 4.89
C TYR A 378 15.95 6.18 5.21
N VAL A 379 16.95 6.52 6.00
CA VAL A 379 17.31 7.91 6.33
C VAL A 379 18.03 8.57 5.15
N PHE A 380 17.68 9.83 4.87
CA PHE A 380 18.39 10.66 3.91
C PHE A 380 19.64 11.25 4.56
N GLN A 381 20.81 10.76 4.14
CA GLN A 381 22.10 11.25 4.63
C GLN A 381 22.69 12.25 3.63
N ARG A 382 22.95 13.46 4.09
CA ARG A 382 23.55 14.53 3.29
C ARG A 382 25.05 14.62 3.56
N LEU A 383 25.83 14.83 2.51
CA LEU A 383 27.25 15.16 2.61
C LEU A 383 27.61 16.25 1.61
N ASP A 384 28.31 17.29 2.06
CA ASP A 384 28.89 18.28 1.17
C ASP A 384 30.35 17.87 0.90
N VAL A 385 30.67 17.58 -0.36
CA VAL A 385 31.97 17.05 -0.80
C VAL A 385 32.64 17.98 -1.80
N ASP A 386 33.96 17.87 -1.95
CA ASP A 386 34.68 18.58 -3.01
C ASP A 386 34.36 17.99 -4.39
N SER A 387 34.38 18.83 -5.42
CA SER A 387 34.17 18.43 -6.82
C SER A 387 35.07 17.24 -7.23
N SER A 388 36.32 17.19 -6.78
CA SER A 388 37.24 16.09 -7.08
C SER A 388 36.80 14.73 -6.50
N VAL A 389 36.17 14.73 -5.32
CA VAL A 389 35.62 13.52 -4.70
C VAL A 389 34.34 13.09 -5.39
N ALA A 390 33.48 14.04 -5.76
CA ALA A 390 32.27 13.77 -6.53
C ALA A 390 32.60 13.17 -7.91
N LEU A 391 33.61 13.69 -8.61
CA LEU A 391 34.05 13.15 -9.91
C LEU A 391 34.52 11.69 -9.78
N LYS A 392 35.24 11.34 -8.71
CA LYS A 392 35.64 9.95 -8.42
C LYS A 392 34.46 9.05 -8.07
N MET A 393 33.40 9.61 -7.49
CA MET A 393 32.19 8.88 -7.12
C MET A 393 31.32 8.55 -8.34
N PHE A 394 31.23 9.45 -9.31
CA PHE A 394 30.39 9.31 -10.50
C PHE A 394 31.20 9.10 -11.79
N GLU A 395 32.39 8.51 -11.69
CA GLU A 395 33.25 8.26 -12.86
C GLU A 395 32.62 7.32 -13.90
N ASP A 396 31.68 6.48 -13.47
CA ASP A 396 30.94 5.55 -14.32
C ASP A 396 29.85 6.25 -15.14
N ASN A 397 29.48 7.49 -14.79
CA ASN A 397 28.38 8.23 -15.40
C ASN A 397 28.84 9.55 -16.01
N ALA A 398 29.03 9.55 -17.33
CA ALA A 398 29.46 10.70 -18.11
C ALA A 398 28.58 11.96 -17.90
N PHE A 399 27.26 11.80 -17.82
CA PHE A 399 26.35 12.93 -17.62
C PHE A 399 26.58 13.65 -16.29
N LYS A 400 26.82 12.87 -15.23
CA LYS A 400 27.08 13.43 -13.90
C LYS A 400 28.46 14.07 -13.85
N ALA A 401 29.47 13.45 -14.48
CA ALA A 401 30.82 14.01 -14.59
C ALA A 401 30.83 15.38 -15.29
N GLU A 402 30.03 15.56 -16.34
CA GLU A 402 29.88 16.84 -17.04
C GLU A 402 29.12 17.90 -16.21
N GLN A 403 28.10 17.49 -15.45
CA GLN A 403 27.29 18.40 -14.64
C GLN A 403 28.01 18.91 -13.38
N ILE A 404 28.87 18.09 -12.77
CA ILE A 404 29.56 18.35 -11.50
C ILE A 404 30.27 19.72 -11.49
N PRO A 405 31.15 20.06 -12.46
CA PRO A 405 31.84 21.35 -12.47
C PRO A 405 30.88 22.55 -12.55
N HIS A 406 29.81 22.45 -13.34
CA HIS A 406 28.81 23.50 -13.48
C HIS A 406 27.95 23.69 -12.22
N ILE A 407 27.75 22.64 -11.43
CA ILE A 407 27.04 22.72 -10.15
C ILE A 407 27.95 23.31 -9.07
N ALA A 408 29.22 22.88 -9.01
CA ALA A 408 30.19 23.34 -8.02
C ALA A 408 30.39 24.87 -8.06
N THR A 409 30.48 25.45 -9.25
CA THR A 409 30.64 26.90 -9.45
C THR A 409 29.48 27.74 -8.90
N LYS A 410 28.29 27.16 -8.74
CA LYS A 410 27.10 27.82 -8.19
C LYS A 410 26.98 27.68 -6.67
N SER A 411 27.86 26.90 -6.03
CA SER A 411 27.88 26.72 -4.58
C SER A 411 28.51 27.93 -3.88
N SER A 412 28.15 28.17 -2.61
CA SER A 412 28.71 29.26 -1.80
C SER A 412 30.23 29.19 -1.66
N SER A 413 30.81 27.98 -1.74
CA SER A 413 32.27 27.76 -1.70
C SER A 413 32.93 27.79 -3.09
N GLY A 414 32.13 27.79 -4.16
CA GLY A 414 32.57 27.65 -5.56
C GLY A 414 33.17 26.29 -5.94
N ARG A 415 33.29 25.34 -5.00
CA ARG A 415 33.96 24.04 -5.20
C ARG A 415 33.20 22.84 -4.63
N SER A 416 32.26 23.07 -3.72
CA SER A 416 31.52 21.99 -3.05
C SER A 416 30.27 21.55 -3.82
N ILE A 417 29.94 20.28 -3.68
CA ILE A 417 28.76 19.63 -4.24
C ILE A 417 28.06 18.86 -3.12
N THR A 418 26.75 19.00 -3.05
CA THR A 418 25.93 18.22 -2.12
C THR A 418 25.54 16.88 -2.75
N VAL A 419 25.92 15.81 -2.09
CA VAL A 419 25.49 14.44 -2.40
C VAL A 419 24.57 13.93 -1.30
N TYR A 420 23.63 13.09 -1.68
CA TYR A 420 22.75 12.42 -0.74
C TYR A 420 22.86 10.91 -0.91
N ARG A 421 22.75 10.20 0.21
CA ARG A 421 22.67 8.76 0.30
C ARG A 421 21.32 8.36 0.88
N VAL A 422 20.68 7.38 0.25
CA VAL A 422 19.50 6.68 0.77
C VAL A 422 19.71 5.20 0.54
N GLY A 423 19.92 4.44 1.62
CA GLY A 423 20.29 3.02 1.53
C GLY A 423 21.64 2.84 0.79
N ASP A 424 21.58 2.12 -0.33
CA ASP A 424 22.68 1.84 -1.26
C ASP A 424 22.75 2.81 -2.46
N HIS A 425 21.83 3.75 -2.55
CA HIS A 425 21.78 4.71 -3.64
C HIS A 425 22.39 6.06 -3.25
N ILE A 426 23.26 6.59 -4.11
CA ILE A 426 23.89 7.90 -3.95
C ILE A 426 23.71 8.71 -5.22
N ASP A 427 23.22 9.94 -5.08
CA ASP A 427 23.05 10.88 -6.19
C ASP A 427 23.21 12.35 -5.74
N ILE A 428 23.41 13.24 -6.70
CA ILE A 428 23.64 14.67 -6.51
C ILE A 428 22.29 15.39 -6.43
N SER A 429 22.10 16.21 -5.40
CA SER A 429 20.93 17.06 -5.26
C SER A 429 21.28 18.30 -4.46
N ARG A 430 20.67 19.44 -4.78
CA ARG A 430 20.84 20.67 -3.98
C ARG A 430 20.15 20.60 -2.62
N GLY A 431 19.20 19.67 -2.47
CA GLY A 431 18.37 19.58 -1.27
C GLY A 431 17.54 20.84 -0.99
N PRO A 432 16.97 20.94 0.22
CA PRO A 432 16.88 19.87 1.23
C PRO A 432 15.95 18.73 0.80
N MET A 433 16.01 17.60 1.51
CA MET A 433 15.20 16.38 1.32
C MET A 433 14.43 16.01 2.59
N VAL A 434 13.46 15.10 2.45
CA VAL A 434 12.67 14.59 3.59
C VAL A 434 13.56 13.80 4.56
N ALA A 435 13.16 13.71 5.83
CA ALA A 435 13.94 13.00 6.86
C ALA A 435 14.16 11.51 6.55
N SER A 436 13.07 10.81 6.24
CA SER A 436 13.08 9.37 5.97
C SER A 436 12.17 9.01 4.78
N SER A 437 12.48 7.88 4.11
CA SER A 437 11.65 7.31 3.07
C SER A 437 10.25 6.94 3.57
N SER A 438 10.07 6.63 4.86
CA SER A 438 8.75 6.28 5.43
C SER A 438 7.73 7.42 5.43
N LEU A 439 8.18 8.67 5.23
CA LEU A 439 7.30 9.81 5.01
C LEU A 439 6.58 9.74 3.66
N VAL A 440 7.09 8.94 2.72
CA VAL A 440 6.38 8.60 1.47
C VAL A 440 5.41 7.46 1.78
N GLY A 441 4.12 7.71 1.53
CA GLY A 441 3.06 6.74 1.75
C GLY A 441 2.82 5.90 0.50
N ARG A 442 1.69 6.16 -0.17
CA ARG A 442 1.31 5.49 -1.40
C ARG A 442 2.07 6.12 -2.57
N CYS A 443 2.80 5.30 -3.33
CA CYS A 443 3.52 5.72 -4.53
C CYS A 443 3.23 4.80 -5.72
N SER A 444 3.33 5.34 -6.93
CA SER A 444 3.11 4.61 -8.18
C SER A 444 3.89 5.23 -9.33
N ILE A 445 4.09 4.46 -10.40
CA ILE A 445 4.66 4.93 -11.67
C ILE A 445 3.51 5.15 -12.65
N ALA A 446 3.27 6.40 -13.02
CA ALA A 446 2.16 6.76 -13.88
C ALA A 446 2.47 6.47 -15.34
N ALA A 447 3.64 6.90 -15.83
CA ALA A 447 4.05 6.73 -17.21
C ALA A 447 5.58 6.80 -17.36
N ILE A 448 6.07 6.27 -18.48
CA ILE A 448 7.46 6.40 -18.90
C ILE A 448 7.43 6.87 -20.36
N HIS A 449 8.04 8.02 -20.63
CA HIS A 449 8.03 8.64 -21.95
C HIS A 449 9.42 8.61 -22.57
N LYS A 450 9.53 8.16 -23.83
CA LYS A 450 10.75 8.28 -24.63
C LYS A 450 10.89 9.73 -25.09
N LEU A 451 11.93 10.44 -24.65
CA LEU A 451 12.20 11.83 -25.04
C LEU A 451 13.06 11.90 -26.31
N ASN A 452 14.20 11.19 -26.29
CA ASN A 452 15.15 11.07 -27.40
C ASN A 452 15.45 9.58 -27.66
N SER A 453 16.34 9.25 -28.61
CA SER A 453 16.64 7.87 -29.03
C SER A 453 16.91 6.89 -27.88
N LYS A 454 17.60 7.32 -26.81
CA LYS A 454 17.92 6.50 -25.63
C LYS A 454 17.53 7.13 -24.28
N LEU A 455 16.90 8.31 -24.28
CA LEU A 455 16.55 9.04 -23.06
C LEU A 455 15.07 8.87 -22.74
N TYR A 456 14.79 8.40 -21.52
CA TYR A 456 13.45 8.12 -21.02
C TYR A 456 13.15 8.98 -19.79
N ARG A 457 11.96 9.54 -19.72
CA ARG A 457 11.43 10.25 -18.56
C ARG A 457 10.48 9.33 -17.80
N PHE A 458 10.89 8.91 -16.61
CA PHE A 458 10.04 8.19 -15.68
C PHE A 458 9.19 9.19 -14.90
N GLN A 459 7.88 8.99 -14.85
CA GLN A 459 6.95 9.83 -14.12
C GLN A 459 6.23 9.03 -13.04
N GLY A 460 6.29 9.54 -11.81
CA GLY A 460 5.63 8.96 -10.66
C GLY A 460 4.66 9.92 -10.00
N VAL A 461 3.77 9.34 -9.19
CA VAL A 461 2.89 10.07 -8.28
C VAL A 461 2.98 9.42 -6.91
N ALA A 462 3.01 10.24 -5.86
CA ALA A 462 3.11 9.78 -4.49
C ALA A 462 2.40 10.74 -3.57
N LEU A 463 1.92 10.20 -2.47
CA LEU A 463 1.32 10.96 -1.38
C LEU A 463 2.11 10.71 -0.09
N PRO A 464 2.22 11.71 0.79
CA PRO A 464 2.79 11.52 2.12
C PRO A 464 2.04 10.44 2.89
N SER A 465 2.72 9.75 3.80
CA SER A 465 2.12 8.69 4.63
C SER A 465 0.98 9.19 5.51
N GLU A 466 0.99 10.46 5.93
CA GLU A 466 -0.09 11.10 6.69
C GLU A 466 -1.36 11.42 5.85
N ILE A 467 -1.28 11.36 4.52
CA ILE A 467 -2.39 11.68 3.62
C ILE A 467 -2.95 10.38 3.04
N HIS A 468 -4.06 9.94 3.61
CA HIS A 468 -4.81 8.78 3.12
C HIS A 468 -5.85 9.22 2.09
N VAL A 469 -5.85 8.54 0.96
CA VAL A 469 -6.88 8.68 -0.08
C VAL A 469 -7.33 7.30 -0.52
N ASN A 470 -8.60 7.18 -0.89
CA ASN A 470 -9.16 5.94 -1.39
C ASN A 470 -8.53 5.53 -2.75
N HIS A 471 -8.80 4.29 -3.18
CA HIS A 471 -8.25 3.74 -4.43
C HIS A 471 -8.65 4.57 -5.65
N PHE A 472 -9.92 4.99 -5.71
CA PHE A 472 -10.47 5.74 -6.84
C PHE A 472 -9.81 7.11 -7.00
N ALA A 473 -9.73 7.90 -5.93
CA ALA A 473 -9.12 9.22 -5.92
C ALA A 473 -7.63 9.17 -6.30
N PHE A 474 -6.90 8.17 -5.79
CA PHE A 474 -5.52 7.96 -6.23
C PHE A 474 -5.43 7.61 -7.72
N GLY A 475 -6.36 6.81 -8.24
CA GLY A 475 -6.45 6.51 -9.68
C GLY A 475 -6.68 7.74 -10.56
N ILE A 476 -7.38 8.77 -10.05
CA ILE A 476 -7.51 10.07 -10.73
C ILE A 476 -6.14 10.78 -10.79
N LEU A 477 -5.41 10.79 -9.68
CA LEU A 477 -4.06 11.38 -9.61
C LEU A 477 -3.10 10.66 -10.57
N GLU A 478 -3.11 9.33 -10.60
CA GLU A 478 -2.35 8.53 -11.57
C GLU A 478 -2.71 8.87 -13.01
N SER A 479 -4.00 8.97 -13.32
CA SER A 479 -4.48 9.30 -14.66
C SER A 479 -4.03 10.70 -15.11
N ARG A 480 -3.99 11.67 -14.18
CA ARG A 480 -3.42 13.00 -14.45
C ARG A 480 -1.90 12.93 -14.65
N ALA A 481 -1.20 12.14 -13.84
CA ALA A 481 0.25 11.99 -13.87
C ALA A 481 0.79 11.30 -15.13
N ARG A 482 -0.05 10.59 -15.90
CA ARG A 482 0.29 10.00 -17.21
C ARG A 482 0.59 11.02 -18.30
N LYS A 483 0.15 12.27 -18.12
CA LYS A 483 0.42 13.34 -19.09
C LYS A 483 1.88 13.76 -18.95
N LEU A 484 2.58 13.84 -20.09
CA LEU A 484 3.98 14.27 -20.12
C LEU A 484 4.13 15.62 -19.41
N ALA A 485 4.87 15.64 -18.30
CA ALA A 485 5.17 16.88 -17.61
C ALA A 485 6.16 17.70 -18.45
N SER A 486 5.65 18.81 -19.01
CA SER A 486 6.48 19.85 -19.61
C SER A 486 7.38 20.44 -18.52
N SER A 487 8.69 20.45 -18.76
CA SER A 487 9.68 21.11 -17.90
C SER A 487 9.59 22.64 -17.97
N ASN A 488 8.78 23.20 -18.87
CA ASN A 488 8.52 24.63 -18.91
C ASN A 488 7.27 24.97 -18.08
N PRO A 489 7.42 25.67 -16.94
CA PRO A 489 6.31 26.38 -16.35
C PRO A 489 5.98 27.55 -17.29
N LYS A 490 5.05 27.34 -18.23
CA LYS A 490 4.43 28.48 -18.92
C LYS A 490 3.49 29.15 -17.92
N ILE A 491 3.98 30.29 -17.42
CA ILE A 491 3.31 31.49 -16.87
C ILE A 491 2.42 31.27 -15.65
#